data_AF-A0A941DNP3-F1
#
_entry.id   AF-A0A941DNP3-F1
#
_cell.length_a   1.000
_cell.length_b   1.000
_cell.length_c   1.000
_cell.angle_alpha   90.00
_cell.angle_beta   90.00
_cell.angle_gamma   90.00
#
_symmetry.space_group_name_H-M   'P 1'
#
loop_
_entity.id
_entity.type
_entity.pdbx_description
1 polymer ?
#
loop_
_entity_poly.entity_id
_entity_poly.type
_entity_poly.pdbx_seq_one_letter_code
_entity_poly.pdbx_strand_id
1 'polypeptide(L)'
;MAQDTGRQPELRCNVTYASTTIQLRTTLQTDPYAVPETDIEGRFRFKAVMTGKPGKIDYIKLYAYLQKDQGDIPIHQASYTGPFAVSPQVYKLTPNNQLYAGELERILQYECDLYNPPR
;
A
#
# COMPACT_ATOMS: atom_id res chain seq x y z
N MET A 1 -5.91 -25.88 1.53
CA MET A 1 -6.04 -24.66 2.38
C MET A 1 -7.23 -23.90 1.84
N ALA A 2 -8.36 -23.93 2.55
CA ALA A 2 -9.61 -23.35 2.08
C ALA A 2 -9.51 -21.82 2.08
N GLN A 3 -9.75 -21.21 0.92
CA GLN A 3 -9.95 -19.77 0.80
C GLN A 3 -11.33 -19.47 1.39
N ASP A 4 -11.35 -18.78 2.52
CA ASP A 4 -12.57 -18.23 3.11
C ASP A 4 -13.11 -17.12 2.19
N THR A 5 -14.15 -17.44 1.41
CA THR A 5 -14.83 -16.52 0.48
C THR A 5 -15.80 -15.56 1.21
N GLY A 6 -15.40 -15.06 2.38
CA GLY A 6 -16.03 -13.90 3.02
C GLY A 6 -15.59 -12.60 2.34
N ARG A 7 -16.39 -11.53 2.43
CA ARG A 7 -15.95 -10.19 2.01
C ARG A 7 -14.82 -9.75 2.95
N GLN A 8 -13.57 -9.86 2.50
CA GLN A 8 -12.40 -9.50 3.31
C GLN A 8 -11.97 -8.04 3.05
N PRO A 9 -11.29 -7.41 4.03
CA PRO A 9 -10.70 -6.10 3.80
C PRO A 9 -9.68 -6.13 2.66
N GLU A 10 -9.73 -5.13 1.80
CA GLU A 10 -8.81 -4.96 0.68
C GLU A 10 -8.37 -3.49 0.61
N LEU A 11 -7.06 -3.29 0.59
CA LEU A 11 -6.42 -2.01 0.32
C LEU A 11 -5.99 -1.99 -1.15
N ARG A 12 -6.44 -0.98 -1.90
CA ARG A 12 -6.08 -0.78 -3.31
C ARG A 12 -5.25 0.48 -3.42
N CYS A 13 -4.02 0.37 -3.91
CA CYS A 13 -3.15 1.51 -4.13
C CYS A 13 -2.86 1.67 -5.61
N ASN A 14 -3.16 2.83 -6.18
CA ASN A 14 -2.68 3.22 -7.51
C ASN A 14 -1.36 3.95 -7.31
N VAL A 15 -0.29 3.42 -7.90
CA VAL A 15 1.07 3.97 -7.80
C VAL A 15 1.53 4.34 -9.19
N THR A 16 1.81 5.62 -9.40
CA THR A 16 2.17 6.17 -10.71
C THR A 16 3.60 6.68 -10.69
N TYR A 17 4.37 6.27 -11.70
CA TYR A 17 5.65 6.87 -12.02
C TYR A 17 5.70 7.15 -13.51
N ALA A 18 6.07 8.39 -13.87
CA ALA A 18 5.96 8.89 -15.24
C ALA A 18 4.55 8.64 -15.82
N SER A 19 4.45 7.88 -16.91
CA SER A 19 3.17 7.54 -17.55
C SER A 19 2.58 6.21 -17.10
N THR A 20 3.25 5.47 -16.23
CA THR A 20 2.85 4.11 -15.83
C THR A 20 2.18 4.13 -14.47
N THR A 21 0.96 3.63 -14.39
CA THR A 21 0.24 3.39 -13.13
C THR A 21 0.13 1.89 -12.87
N ILE A 22 0.61 1.46 -11.72
CA ILE A 22 0.50 0.09 -11.22
C ILE A 22 -0.53 0.08 -10.09
N GLN A 23 -1.52 -0.82 -10.17
CA GLN A 23 -2.48 -1.03 -9.08
C GLN A 23 -2.05 -2.19 -8.20
N LEU A 24 -1.74 -1.91 -6.93
CA LEU A 24 -1.47 -2.91 -5.91
C LEU A 24 -2.74 -3.24 -5.14
N ARG A 25 -2.98 -4.53 -4.88
CA ARG A 25 -4.05 -5.03 -4.02
C ARG A 25 -3.44 -5.74 -2.84
N THR A 26 -3.77 -5.29 -1.64
CA THR A 26 -3.27 -5.85 -0.38
C THR A 26 -4.45 -6.32 0.45
N THR A 27 -4.48 -7.61 0.76
CA THR A 27 -5.42 -8.19 1.71
C THR A 27 -4.84 -8.10 3.13
N LEU A 28 -5.67 -8.40 4.13
CA LEU A 28 -5.21 -8.46 5.51
C LEU A 28 -4.14 -9.56 5.68
N GLN A 29 -3.02 -9.21 6.30
CA GLN A 29 -1.89 -10.11 6.54
C GLN A 29 -1.67 -10.32 8.04
N THR A 30 -1.19 -11.50 8.41
CA THR A 30 -0.76 -11.82 9.78
C THR A 30 0.73 -11.60 9.99
N ASP A 31 1.54 -11.72 8.94
CA ASP A 31 2.97 -11.44 8.94
C ASP A 31 3.28 -10.23 8.04
N PRO A 32 3.65 -9.06 8.60
CA PRO A 32 3.98 -7.87 7.81
C PRO A 32 5.30 -7.99 7.03
N TYR A 33 6.18 -8.93 7.39
CA TYR A 33 7.49 -9.10 6.75
C TYR A 33 7.39 -9.95 5.48
N ALA A 34 6.37 -10.79 5.37
CA ALA A 34 6.10 -11.60 4.19
C ALA A 34 5.51 -10.80 3.00
N VAL A 35 5.10 -9.56 3.22
CA VAL A 35 4.51 -8.73 2.15
C VAL A 35 5.61 -8.26 1.19
N PRO A 36 5.53 -8.63 -0.11
CA PRO A 36 6.54 -8.25 -1.08
C PRO A 36 6.47 -6.76 -1.42
N GLU A 37 7.61 -6.24 -1.84
CA GLU A 37 7.71 -4.92 -2.45
C GLU A 37 7.45 -5.04 -3.96
N THR A 38 6.75 -4.06 -4.54
CA THR A 38 6.50 -4.00 -5.97
C THR A 38 7.50 -3.06 -6.63
N ASP A 39 8.21 -3.55 -7.64
CA ASP A 39 9.05 -2.73 -8.52
C ASP A 39 8.19 -1.76 -9.32
N ILE A 40 8.57 -0.49 -9.32
CA ILE A 40 7.94 0.57 -10.10
C ILE A 40 8.98 1.07 -11.10
N GLU A 41 8.96 0.48 -12.29
CA GLU A 41 9.77 0.84 -13.46
C GLU A 41 11.29 0.86 -13.20
N GLY A 42 11.79 0.01 -12.29
CA GLY A 42 13.20 -0.04 -11.91
C GLY A 42 13.73 1.26 -11.27
N ARG A 43 12.83 2.12 -10.77
CA ARG A 43 13.18 3.41 -10.14
C ARG A 43 12.77 3.49 -8.70
N PHE A 44 11.58 2.99 -8.39
CA PHE A 44 11.06 2.97 -7.02
C PHE A 44 10.64 1.55 -6.65
N ARG A 45 10.54 1.29 -5.35
CA ARG A 45 9.73 0.19 -4.84
C ARG A 45 8.62 0.74 -3.98
N PHE A 46 7.47 0.09 -4.05
CA PHE A 46 6.32 0.42 -3.20
C PHE A 46 5.84 -0.82 -2.46
N LYS A 47 5.56 -0.65 -1.16
CA LYS A 47 5.06 -1.73 -0.29
C LYS A 47 3.87 -1.23 0.50
N ALA A 48 2.73 -1.90 0.33
CA ALA A 48 1.53 -1.65 1.10
C ALA A 48 1.30 -2.82 2.05
N VAL A 49 1.27 -2.55 3.35
CA VAL A 49 1.07 -3.54 4.40
C VAL A 49 -0.22 -3.22 5.14
N MET A 50 -1.15 -4.17 5.18
CA MET A 50 -2.35 -4.10 6.00
C MET A 50 -2.35 -5.30 6.95
N THR A 51 -2.28 -5.04 8.25
CA THR A 51 -2.13 -6.08 9.28
C THR A 51 -3.30 -6.06 10.24
N GLY A 52 -3.71 -7.25 10.67
CA GLY A 52 -4.72 -7.39 11.72
C GLY A 52 -5.20 -8.82 11.87
N LYS A 53 -6.41 -8.95 12.39
CA LYS A 53 -7.13 -10.21 12.56
C LYS A 53 -8.41 -10.17 11.72
N PRO A 54 -9.03 -11.31 11.37
CA PRO A 54 -10.31 -11.30 10.66
C PRO A 54 -11.27 -10.26 11.26
N GLY A 55 -11.94 -9.43 10.45
CA GLY A 55 -12.83 -8.33 10.88
C GLY A 55 -12.24 -7.21 11.73
N LYS A 56 -10.92 -7.11 11.88
CA LYS A 56 -10.26 -5.97 12.52
C LYS A 56 -8.91 -5.68 11.87
N ILE A 57 -8.81 -4.51 11.24
CA ILE A 57 -7.53 -3.97 10.80
C ILE A 57 -6.86 -3.27 12.00
N ASP A 58 -5.63 -3.66 12.32
CA ASP A 58 -4.87 -3.05 13.41
C ASP A 58 -4.10 -1.83 12.89
N TYR A 59 -3.40 -1.95 11.77
CA TYR A 59 -2.72 -0.84 11.09
C TYR A 59 -2.56 -1.06 9.59
N ILE A 60 -2.33 0.04 8.88
CA ILE A 60 -1.87 0.08 7.50
C ILE A 60 -0.57 0.89 7.44
N LYS A 61 0.45 0.35 6.77
CA LYS A 61 1.71 1.04 6.51
C LYS A 61 2.03 1.02 5.02
N LEU A 62 2.39 2.19 4.50
CA LEU A 62 2.79 2.38 3.12
C LEU A 62 4.25 2.81 3.11
N TYR A 63 5.06 2.13 2.32
CA TYR A 63 6.48 2.41 2.17
C TYR A 63 6.80 2.69 0.71
N ALA A 64 7.62 3.70 0.48
CA ALA A 64 8.24 3.94 -0.80
C ALA A 64 9.77 3.98 -0.62
N TYR A 65 10.46 3.33 -1.55
CA TYR A 65 11.90 3.27 -1.60
C TYR A 65 12.37 3.78 -2.96
N LEU A 66 13.49 4.50 -2.97
CA LEU A 66 14.23 4.84 -4.19
C LEU A 66 15.24 3.72 -4.45
N GLN A 67 15.22 3.14 -5.66
CA GLN A 67 16.18 2.12 -6.04
C GLN A 67 17.56 2.71 -6.33
N LYS A 68 18.60 2.05 -5.83
CA LYS A 68 20.01 2.40 -6.04
C LYS A 68 20.84 1.12 -6.13
N ASP A 69 21.97 1.18 -6.84
CA ASP A 69 22.85 0.03 -7.05
C ASP A 69 23.37 -0.59 -5.74
N GLN A 70 23.55 0.22 -4.70
CA GLN A 70 24.04 -0.21 -3.38
C GLN A 70 22.92 -0.64 -2.41
N GLY A 71 21.67 -0.68 -2.89
CA GLY A 71 20.50 -1.02 -2.09
C GLY A 71 19.49 0.11 -1.99
N ASP A 72 18.23 -0.27 -1.81
CA ASP A 72 17.11 0.66 -1.87
C ASP A 72 17.05 1.57 -0.64
N ILE A 73 16.81 2.86 -0.88
CA ILE A 73 16.77 3.89 0.16
C ILE A 73 15.31 4.16 0.53
N PRO A 74 14.90 4.05 1.80
CA PRO A 74 13.57 4.45 2.21
C PRO A 74 13.41 5.97 2.06
N ILE A 75 12.43 6.40 1.27
CA ILE A 75 12.14 7.83 1.04
C ILE A 75 10.85 8.29 1.70
N HIS A 76 9.95 7.35 2.02
CA HIS A 76 8.68 7.67 2.64
C HIS A 76 8.11 6.48 3.41
N GLN A 77 7.53 6.77 4.57
CA GLN A 77 6.65 5.87 5.29
C GLN A 77 5.41 6.63 5.77
N ALA A 78 4.23 6.16 5.40
CA ALA A 78 2.97 6.58 6.01
C ALA A 78 2.43 5.48 6.91
N SER A 79 1.94 5.84 8.09
CA SER A 79 1.39 4.90 9.08
C SER A 79 0.00 5.33 9.52
N TYR A 80 -0.97 4.45 9.31
CA TYR A 80 -2.36 4.63 9.69
C TYR A 80 -2.71 3.59 10.73
N THR A 81 -3.16 4.02 11.90
CA THR A 81 -3.58 3.13 12.99
C THR A 81 -5.09 3.19 13.11
N GLY A 82 -5.70 2.06 13.51
CA GLY A 82 -7.14 2.00 13.70
C GLY A 82 -7.68 2.91 14.82
N PRO A 83 -9.01 2.96 14.99
CA PRO A 83 -9.98 2.10 14.32
C PRO A 83 -10.26 2.54 12.87
N PHE A 84 -10.32 1.57 11.96
CA PHE A 84 -10.78 1.77 10.58
C PHE A 84 -12.29 1.52 10.52
N ALA A 85 -13.02 2.40 9.84
CA ALA A 85 -14.47 2.29 9.71
C ALA A 85 -14.84 0.98 8.99
N VAL A 86 -15.76 0.22 9.56
CA VAL A 86 -16.37 -0.93 8.88
C VAL A 86 -17.46 -0.38 7.97
N SER A 87 -17.31 -0.58 6.67
CA SER A 87 -18.21 -0.04 5.66
C SER A 87 -18.24 -0.95 4.42
N PRO A 88 -19.43 -1.22 3.85
CA PRO A 88 -19.54 -1.87 2.54
C PRO A 88 -19.14 -0.93 1.38
N GLN A 89 -18.85 0.34 1.64
CA GLN A 89 -18.37 1.30 0.65
C GLN A 89 -16.86 1.45 0.73
N VAL A 90 -16.23 1.54 -0.44
CA VAL A 90 -14.82 1.91 -0.55
C VAL A 90 -14.66 3.38 -0.16
N TYR A 91 -13.64 3.71 0.63
CA TYR A 91 -13.32 5.09 0.97
C TYR A 91 -11.84 5.40 0.72
N LYS A 92 -11.54 6.67 0.40
CA LYS A 92 -10.16 7.14 0.21
C LYS A 92 -9.42 7.09 1.55
N LEU A 93 -8.40 6.25 1.65
CA LEU A 93 -7.54 6.17 2.84
C LEU A 93 -6.51 7.29 2.81
N THR A 94 -5.96 7.60 1.62
CA THR A 94 -4.94 8.62 1.45
C THR A 94 -5.40 9.69 0.45
N PRO A 95 -4.86 10.91 0.54
CA PRO A 95 -4.90 11.82 -0.61
C PRO A 95 -4.05 11.27 -1.76
N ASN A 96 -3.99 12.02 -2.87
CA ASN A 96 -2.94 11.84 -3.86
C ASN A 96 -1.63 12.41 -3.29
N ASN A 97 -0.72 11.53 -2.92
CA ASN A 97 0.61 11.87 -2.42
C ASN A 97 1.60 11.93 -3.58
N GLN A 98 2.54 12.88 -3.51
CA GLN A 98 3.64 13.00 -4.45
C GLN A 98 4.96 12.98 -3.69
N LEU A 99 5.85 12.07 -4.06
CA LEU A 99 7.15 11.87 -3.44
C LEU A 99 8.24 12.22 -4.45
N TYR A 100 9.09 13.16 -4.08
CA TYR A 100 10.17 13.68 -4.92
C TYR A 100 11.49 13.09 -4.43
N ALA A 101 12.15 12.27 -5.25
CA ALA A 101 13.42 11.67 -4.86
C ALA A 101 14.29 11.24 -6.05
N GLY A 102 15.60 11.25 -5.85
CA GLY A 102 16.58 10.85 -6.86
C GLY A 102 16.97 11.98 -7.81
N GLU A 103 17.66 11.62 -8.88
CA GLU A 103 18.11 12.57 -9.91
C GLU A 103 16.92 13.10 -10.72
N LEU A 104 17.04 14.35 -11.19
CA LEU A 104 16.02 15.03 -12.00
C LEU A 104 14.64 15.13 -11.33
N GLU A 105 14.61 15.12 -9.98
CA GLU A 105 13.39 15.27 -9.18
C GLU A 105 12.28 14.29 -9.59
N ARG A 106 12.63 13.02 -9.85
CA ARG A 106 11.65 11.97 -10.16
C ARG A 106 10.51 11.99 -9.15
N ILE A 107 9.29 11.94 -9.68
CA ILE A 107 8.05 12.03 -8.89
C ILE A 107 7.37 10.67 -8.89
N LEU A 108 7.28 10.03 -7.73
CA LEU A 108 6.40 8.90 -7.49
C LEU A 108 5.09 9.43 -6.90
N GLN A 109 3.96 9.07 -7.51
CA GLN A 109 2.65 9.44 -7.00
C GLN A 109 1.93 8.20 -6.48
N TYR A 110 1.16 8.34 -5.40
CA TYR A 110 0.28 7.26 -4.97
C TYR A 110 -1.00 7.77 -4.30
N GLU A 111 -2.07 7.02 -4.49
CA GLU A 111 -3.29 7.11 -3.70
C GLU A 111 -3.75 5.70 -3.33
N CYS A 112 -4.33 5.54 -2.14
CA CYS A 112 -4.91 4.28 -1.71
C CYS A 112 -6.35 4.44 -1.21
N ASP A 113 -7.16 3.46 -1.58
CA ASP A 113 -8.54 3.29 -1.16
C ASP A 113 -8.68 2.04 -0.29
N LEU A 114 -9.51 2.11 0.75
CA LEU A 114 -9.79 0.99 1.63
C LEU A 114 -11.23 0.50 1.45
N TYR A 115 -11.35 -0.81 1.21
CA TYR A 115 -12.58 -1.57 1.37
C TYR A 115 -12.51 -2.36 2.68
N ASN A 116 -13.39 -2.06 3.64
CA ASN A 116 -13.42 -2.74 4.95
C ASN A 116 -14.84 -3.20 5.28
N PRO A 117 -15.35 -4.22 4.57
CA PRO A 117 -16.74 -4.67 4.72
C PRO A 117 -16.99 -5.28 6.11
N PRO A 118 -18.26 -5.31 6.56
CA PRO A 118 -18.67 -6.21 7.63
C PRO A 118 -18.31 -7.67 7.27
N ARG A 119 -17.99 -8.47 8.28
CA ARG A 119 -17.79 -9.92 8.09
C ARG A 119 -19.04 -10.59 7.53
#